data_AF-H6NJZ2-F1
#
_entry.id   AF-H6NJZ2-F1
#
_cell.length_a   1.000
_cell.length_b   1.000
_cell.length_c   1.000
_cell.angle_alpha   90.00
_cell.angle_beta   90.00
_cell.angle_gamma   90.00
#
_symmetry.space_group_name_H-M   'P 1'
#
loop_
_entity.id
_entity.type
_entity.pdbx_description
1 polymer ?
#
loop_
_entity_poly.entity_id
_entity_poly.type
_entity_poly.pdbx_seq_one_letter_code
_entity_poly.pdbx_strand_id
1 'polypeptide(L)'
;MPVKWLLIAAAAVHLAAASSPPEPITTIDVGVRENMQTGTVQPPLPKLTAEQSERINFGKYAVPPTLQSLLDLRQELGDPERLYDAVYFFVNTENFRYFSTPGDVVVFGNVGVDGVHYGFLTDYGTVTDLEEAPIVCISPMDFDRPVRIVAKNLKDFLRLSLTDANLVLNPFGTEAEYLAAQERWAEEEKASPYQRTEEEKQARLEVIHELQKRISLPELGLSAFSYVQKTSEERGRQVTIRTLDGLGVTTPLEQGRLHEEFKVSKDEPIDLSKLKAYLAGAPRASKLALLRDLQITRVLPNEKELQPLLLEEMQLLGLKDEAARIQASY
;
A
#
# COMPACT_ATOMS: atom_id res chain seq x y z
N MET A 1 -24.27 -13.01 18.46
CA MET A 1 -24.10 -14.14 17.52
C MET A 1 -22.74 -13.95 16.86
N PRO A 2 -21.82 -14.93 16.93
CA PRO A 2 -20.40 -14.63 16.82
C PRO A 2 -19.93 -14.57 15.36
N VAL A 3 -19.15 -13.52 15.09
CA VAL A 3 -18.46 -13.20 13.84
C VAL A 3 -17.35 -14.23 13.61
N LYS A 4 -17.47 -15.01 12.53
CA LYS A 4 -16.60 -16.15 12.20
C LYS A 4 -15.76 -15.92 10.93
N TRP A 5 -15.50 -14.66 10.56
CA TRP A 5 -14.95 -14.29 9.24
C TRP A 5 -13.62 -13.53 9.27
N LEU A 6 -12.73 -13.84 10.22
CA LEU A 6 -11.37 -13.23 10.25
C LEU A 6 -10.23 -14.26 10.35
N LEU A 7 -10.49 -15.54 10.03
CA LEU A 7 -9.58 -16.66 10.32
C LEU A 7 -9.01 -17.37 9.08
N ILE A 8 -8.90 -16.69 7.94
CA ILE A 8 -8.30 -17.26 6.72
C ILE A 8 -7.30 -16.26 6.13
N ALA A 9 -6.20 -15.99 6.84
CA ALA A 9 -5.06 -15.28 6.25
C ALA A 9 -3.74 -16.01 6.54
N ALA A 10 -3.56 -16.53 7.76
CA ALA A 10 -2.37 -17.33 8.09
C ALA A 10 -2.41 -18.75 7.47
N ALA A 11 -3.58 -19.37 7.35
CA ALA A 11 -3.72 -20.73 6.80
C ALA A 11 -3.81 -20.79 5.26
N ALA A 12 -4.11 -19.67 4.59
CA ALA A 12 -4.28 -19.65 3.13
C ALA A 12 -2.95 -19.68 2.37
N VAL A 13 -1.86 -19.20 2.98
CA VAL A 13 -0.53 -19.11 2.34
C VAL A 13 0.11 -20.50 2.14
N HIS A 14 -0.36 -21.55 2.80
CA HIS A 14 0.12 -22.93 2.60
C HIS A 14 -0.75 -23.79 1.67
N LEU A 15 -1.86 -23.27 1.13
CA LEU A 15 -2.76 -24.06 0.29
C LEU A 15 -2.37 -24.06 -1.22
N ALA A 16 -1.37 -23.29 -1.64
CA ALA A 16 -1.04 -23.11 -3.06
C ALA A 16 0.08 -24.02 -3.61
N ALA A 17 0.79 -24.79 -2.78
CA ALA A 17 2.02 -25.50 -3.21
C ALA A 17 1.84 -26.96 -3.67
N ALA A 18 0.62 -27.49 -3.79
CA ALA A 18 0.40 -28.94 -4.04
C ALA A 18 -0.59 -29.30 -5.16
N SER A 19 -0.73 -28.46 -6.18
CA SER A 19 -1.37 -28.86 -7.44
C SER A 19 -0.55 -28.35 -8.61
N SER A 20 -0.46 -29.17 -9.67
CA SER A 20 0.20 -28.88 -10.95
C SER A 20 0.13 -27.40 -11.33
N PRO A 21 1.21 -26.82 -11.89
CA PRO A 21 1.33 -25.37 -12.04
C PRO A 21 0.06 -24.83 -12.71
N PRO A 22 -0.72 -23.96 -12.05
CA PRO A 22 -1.67 -23.17 -12.79
C PRO A 22 -0.87 -22.39 -13.82
N GLU A 23 -1.33 -22.37 -15.08
CA GLU A 23 -0.78 -21.46 -16.08
C GLU A 23 -0.60 -20.07 -15.46
N PRO A 24 0.46 -19.33 -15.81
CA PRO A 24 0.71 -18.01 -15.21
C PRO A 24 -0.57 -17.18 -15.35
N ILE A 25 -1.24 -16.93 -14.23
CA ILE A 25 -2.44 -16.10 -14.18
C ILE A 25 -1.93 -14.67 -14.38
N THR A 26 -1.72 -14.28 -15.63
CA THR A 26 -1.37 -12.92 -16.05
C THR A 26 -2.55 -11.96 -15.93
N THR A 27 -3.61 -12.32 -15.21
CA THR A 27 -4.76 -11.44 -15.03
C THR A 27 -5.68 -11.91 -13.92
N ILE A 28 -5.80 -11.09 -12.89
CA ILE A 28 -7.01 -11.07 -12.06
C ILE A 28 -8.03 -10.26 -12.86
N ASP A 29 -9.03 -10.94 -13.43
CA ASP A 29 -10.23 -10.29 -13.95
C ASP A 29 -11.04 -9.84 -12.74
N VAL A 30 -10.90 -8.56 -12.38
CA VAL A 30 -11.70 -7.96 -11.32
C VAL A 30 -13.11 -7.84 -11.88
N GLY A 31 -13.94 -8.83 -11.54
CA GLY A 31 -15.28 -8.99 -12.07
C GLY A 31 -16.04 -7.68 -12.15
N VAL A 32 -16.59 -7.43 -13.35
CA VAL A 32 -17.57 -6.39 -13.64
C VAL A 32 -18.64 -6.40 -12.56
N ARG A 33 -18.64 -5.42 -11.67
CA ARG A 33 -19.84 -5.13 -10.86
C ARG A 33 -20.83 -4.45 -11.78
N GLU A 34 -21.86 -5.20 -12.18
CA GLU A 34 -23.05 -4.62 -12.79
C GLU A 34 -23.63 -3.54 -11.86
N ASN A 35 -23.61 -2.30 -12.34
CA ASN A 35 -24.27 -1.21 -11.67
C ASN A 35 -25.79 -1.41 -11.88
N MET A 36 -26.49 -2.03 -10.91
CA MET A 36 -27.91 -2.39 -11.00
C MET A 36 -28.89 -1.19 -11.15
N GLN A 37 -28.42 0.03 -11.43
CA GLN A 37 -29.27 1.19 -11.64
C GLN A 37 -29.15 1.86 -13.02
N THR A 38 -28.13 1.53 -13.82
CA THR A 38 -28.06 1.99 -15.22
C THR A 38 -27.33 0.91 -16.01
N GLY A 39 -28.04 0.18 -16.89
CA GLY A 39 -27.51 -0.91 -17.72
C GLY A 39 -26.45 -0.52 -18.76
N THR A 40 -25.58 0.44 -18.46
CA THR A 40 -24.41 0.81 -19.25
C THR A 40 -23.19 0.12 -18.67
N VAL A 41 -22.77 -0.99 -19.28
CA VAL A 41 -21.45 -1.57 -19.07
C VAL A 41 -20.43 -0.59 -19.64
N GLN A 42 -19.65 0.07 -18.78
CA GLN A 42 -18.49 0.81 -19.25
C GLN A 42 -17.53 -0.20 -19.89
N PRO A 43 -17.01 0.05 -21.09
CA PRO A 43 -15.99 -0.81 -21.66
C PRO A 43 -14.79 -0.86 -20.70
N PRO A 44 -14.17 -2.03 -20.49
CA PRO A 44 -12.97 -2.11 -19.67
C PRO A 44 -11.91 -1.18 -20.25
N LEU A 45 -11.22 -0.44 -19.38
CA LEU A 45 -10.11 0.41 -19.79
C LEU A 45 -9.08 -0.45 -20.55
N PRO A 46 -8.49 0.07 -21.65
CA PRO A 46 -7.48 -0.68 -22.39
C PRO A 46 -6.33 -1.04 -21.44
N LYS A 47 -6.01 -2.34 -21.38
CA LYS A 47 -4.94 -2.86 -20.52
C LYS A 47 -3.63 -2.15 -20.86
N LEU A 48 -3.04 -1.51 -19.85
CA LEU A 48 -1.71 -0.92 -19.95
C LEU A 48 -0.68 -2.02 -20.22
N THR A 49 0.31 -1.74 -21.06
CA THR A 49 1.53 -2.56 -21.12
C THR A 49 2.32 -2.43 -19.80
N ALA A 50 3.18 -3.40 -19.48
CA ALA A 50 4.03 -3.35 -18.29
C ALA A 50 4.86 -2.06 -18.22
N GLU A 51 5.43 -1.62 -19.35
CA GLU A 51 6.20 -0.37 -19.44
C GLU A 51 5.34 0.87 -19.16
N GLN A 52 4.12 0.93 -19.70
CA GLN A 52 3.18 2.02 -19.41
C GLN A 52 2.74 2.02 -17.95
N SER A 53 2.49 0.83 -17.40
CA SER A 53 2.11 0.60 -16.01
C SER A 53 3.20 1.09 -15.06
N GLU A 54 4.45 0.70 -15.29
CA GLU A 54 5.61 1.17 -14.53
C GLU A 54 5.80 2.68 -14.63
N ARG A 55 5.73 3.24 -15.85
CA ARG A 55 5.86 4.68 -16.06
C ARG A 55 4.80 5.48 -15.32
N ILE A 56 3.56 4.99 -15.26
CA ILE A 56 2.47 5.63 -14.52
C ILE A 56 2.71 5.52 -13.01
N ASN A 57 3.14 4.35 -12.54
CA ASN A 57 3.40 4.13 -11.12
C ASN A 57 4.55 5.02 -10.60
N PHE A 58 5.69 5.03 -11.28
CA PHE A 58 6.85 5.80 -10.84
C PHE A 58 6.77 7.29 -11.24
N GLY A 59 6.16 7.64 -12.38
CA GLY A 59 6.07 9.02 -12.83
C GLY A 59 7.45 9.68 -12.94
N LYS A 60 7.66 10.79 -12.21
CA LYS A 60 8.96 11.48 -12.13
C LYS A 60 10.04 10.76 -11.30
N TYR A 61 9.68 9.73 -10.53
CA TYR A 61 10.60 9.10 -9.59
C TYR A 61 11.52 8.09 -10.28
N ALA A 62 12.79 8.09 -9.92
CA ALA A 62 13.69 6.99 -10.24
C ALA A 62 13.37 5.77 -9.37
N VAL A 63 13.59 4.56 -9.91
CA VAL A 63 13.59 3.33 -9.11
C VAL A 63 14.74 3.43 -8.10
N PRO A 64 14.46 3.32 -6.78
CA PRO A 64 15.50 3.49 -5.77
C PRO A 64 16.50 2.31 -5.81
N PRO A 65 17.81 2.54 -5.58
CA PRO A 65 18.84 1.50 -5.68
C PRO A 65 18.57 0.25 -4.85
N THR A 66 17.92 0.38 -3.69
CA THR A 66 17.52 -0.74 -2.84
C THR A 66 16.47 -1.60 -3.53
N LEU A 67 15.47 -0.97 -4.17
CA LEU A 67 14.45 -1.69 -4.93
C LEU A 67 15.06 -2.34 -6.19
N GLN A 68 15.95 -1.64 -6.88
CA GLN A 68 16.67 -2.20 -8.02
C GLN A 68 17.46 -3.46 -7.61
N SER A 69 18.15 -3.42 -6.47
CA SER A 69 18.89 -4.58 -5.94
C SER A 69 17.99 -5.80 -5.67
N LEU A 70 16.74 -5.57 -5.24
CA LEU A 70 15.75 -6.64 -5.07
C LEU A 70 15.25 -7.19 -6.42
N LEU A 71 15.01 -6.30 -7.40
CA LEU A 71 14.60 -6.68 -8.74
C LEU A 71 15.68 -7.53 -9.44
N ASP A 72 16.94 -7.11 -9.32
CA ASP A 72 18.11 -7.83 -9.86
C ASP A 72 18.24 -9.21 -9.19
N LEU A 73 18.15 -9.27 -7.85
CA LEU A 73 18.21 -10.53 -7.12
C LEU A 73 17.05 -11.47 -7.52
N ARG A 74 15.83 -10.95 -7.65
CA ARG A 74 14.66 -11.72 -8.12
C ARG A 74 14.93 -12.32 -9.51
N GLN A 75 15.50 -11.53 -10.43
CA GLN A 75 15.82 -11.99 -11.77
C GLN A 75 16.89 -13.09 -11.77
N GLU A 76 17.94 -12.93 -10.97
CA GLU A 76 19.03 -13.90 -10.84
C GLU A 76 18.57 -15.22 -10.21
N LEU A 77 17.64 -15.19 -9.26
CA LEU A 77 17.07 -16.38 -8.65
C LEU A 77 16.26 -17.23 -9.64
N GLY A 78 15.75 -16.63 -10.72
CA GLY A 78 14.99 -17.29 -11.78
C GLY A 78 13.58 -17.76 -11.38
N ASP A 79 13.24 -17.66 -10.10
CA ASP A 79 11.94 -18.01 -9.52
C ASP A 79 11.53 -16.93 -8.51
N PRO A 80 10.44 -16.17 -8.77
CA PRO A 80 10.00 -15.09 -7.90
C PRO A 80 9.58 -15.57 -6.51
N GLU A 81 9.13 -16.83 -6.37
CA GLU A 81 8.71 -17.40 -5.09
C GLU A 81 9.88 -17.50 -4.11
N ARG A 82 11.11 -17.72 -4.61
CA ARG A 82 12.30 -17.80 -3.75
C ARG A 82 12.60 -16.50 -3.01
N LEU A 83 12.38 -15.35 -3.68
CA LEU A 83 12.51 -14.06 -3.00
C LEU A 83 11.31 -13.82 -2.08
N TYR A 84 10.10 -14.15 -2.53
CA TYR A 84 8.89 -14.07 -1.70
C TYR A 84 9.06 -14.84 -0.39
N ASP A 85 9.57 -16.07 -0.41
CA ASP A 85 9.79 -16.88 0.79
C ASP A 85 10.76 -16.22 1.79
N ALA A 86 11.72 -15.44 1.29
CA ALA A 86 12.67 -14.73 2.12
C ALA A 86 12.06 -13.48 2.77
N VAL A 87 11.41 -12.62 1.97
CA VAL A 87 10.98 -11.27 2.39
C VAL A 87 9.48 -11.09 2.58
N TYR A 88 8.68 -12.11 2.23
CA TYR A 88 7.21 -12.20 2.36
C TYR A 88 6.40 -11.22 1.51
N PHE A 89 6.92 -10.85 0.34
CA PHE A 89 6.20 -10.09 -0.67
C PHE A 89 6.83 -10.26 -2.06
N PHE A 90 6.01 -10.14 -3.09
CA PHE A 90 6.45 -10.04 -4.47
C PHE A 90 6.84 -8.61 -4.78
N VAL A 91 8.10 -8.42 -5.16
CA VAL A 91 8.59 -7.13 -5.68
C VAL A 91 7.98 -6.91 -7.07
N ASN A 92 7.48 -5.71 -7.36
CA ASN A 92 6.99 -5.32 -8.68
C ASN A 92 7.13 -3.81 -8.89
N THR A 93 7.19 -3.35 -10.14
CA THR A 93 7.25 -1.92 -10.49
C THR A 93 5.97 -1.41 -11.16
N GLU A 94 5.05 -2.32 -11.46
CA GLU A 94 3.80 -2.03 -12.15
C GLU A 94 2.80 -1.28 -11.27
N ASN A 95 1.83 -0.63 -11.92
CA ASN A 95 0.72 0.08 -11.30
C ASN A 95 -0.30 -0.88 -10.67
N PHE A 96 0.08 -1.55 -9.58
CA PHE A 96 -0.82 -2.40 -8.79
C PHE A 96 -1.53 -1.56 -7.72
N ARG A 97 -2.77 -1.14 -7.98
CA ARG A 97 -3.49 -0.20 -7.10
C ARG A 97 -4.95 -0.62 -6.94
N TYR A 98 -5.50 -0.35 -5.76
CA TYR A 98 -6.90 -0.53 -5.44
C TYR A 98 -7.56 0.79 -5.07
N PHE A 99 -8.88 0.71 -4.97
CA PHE A 99 -9.68 1.38 -3.94
C PHE A 99 -9.06 2.52 -3.15
N SER A 100 -8.41 2.03 -2.12
CA SER A 100 -7.87 2.71 -0.97
C SER A 100 -6.40 3.09 -1.15
N THR A 101 -5.77 2.81 -2.30
CA THR A 101 -4.38 3.17 -2.55
C THR A 101 -4.28 4.69 -2.76
N PRO A 102 -3.64 5.44 -1.85
CA PRO A 102 -3.56 6.90 -1.97
C PRO A 102 -2.81 7.33 -3.24
N GLY A 103 -3.25 8.43 -3.86
CA GLY A 103 -2.67 8.94 -5.12
C GLY A 103 -1.18 9.26 -5.07
N ASP A 104 -0.68 9.57 -3.88
CA ASP A 104 0.72 9.91 -3.61
C ASP A 104 1.54 8.73 -3.08
N VAL A 105 1.08 7.50 -3.32
CA VAL A 105 1.82 6.27 -3.06
C VAL A 105 2.33 5.67 -4.37
N VAL A 106 3.64 5.40 -4.42
CA VAL A 106 4.30 4.64 -5.49
C VAL A 106 4.44 3.19 -5.02
N VAL A 107 3.77 2.26 -5.68
CA VAL A 107 3.71 0.85 -5.25
C VAL A 107 4.99 0.13 -5.67
N PHE A 108 5.51 -0.76 -4.81
CA PHE A 108 6.71 -1.55 -5.13
C PHE A 108 6.61 -3.05 -4.79
N GLY A 109 5.51 -3.48 -4.18
CA GLY A 109 5.34 -4.88 -3.85
C GLY A 109 3.94 -5.24 -3.38
N ASN A 110 3.59 -6.52 -3.48
CA ASN A 110 2.32 -7.06 -3.01
C ASN A 110 2.49 -8.42 -2.35
N VAL A 111 1.54 -8.84 -1.52
CA VAL A 111 1.59 -10.11 -0.78
C VAL A 111 0.89 -11.26 -1.55
N GLY A 112 0.27 -10.96 -2.69
CA GLY A 112 -0.45 -11.95 -3.51
C GLY A 112 -1.82 -12.37 -2.97
N VAL A 113 -2.23 -11.87 -1.80
CA VAL A 113 -3.52 -12.19 -1.15
C VAL A 113 -4.26 -10.91 -0.78
N ASP A 114 -5.59 -10.92 -0.92
CA ASP A 114 -6.52 -9.85 -0.51
C ASP A 114 -6.22 -8.43 -1.05
N GLY A 115 -5.39 -8.36 -2.10
CA GLY A 115 -4.93 -7.11 -2.67
C GLY A 115 -3.96 -6.33 -1.78
N VAL A 116 -3.38 -6.95 -0.74
CA VAL A 116 -2.46 -6.26 0.17
C VAL A 116 -1.15 -5.90 -0.55
N HIS A 117 -0.73 -4.65 -0.40
CA HIS A 117 0.46 -4.14 -1.08
C HIS A 117 1.21 -3.06 -0.29
N TYR A 118 2.44 -2.81 -0.71
CA TYR A 118 3.36 -1.85 -0.11
C TYR A 118 3.75 -0.77 -1.09
N GLY A 119 3.94 0.45 -0.58
CA GLY A 119 4.35 1.56 -1.40
C GLY A 119 5.11 2.65 -0.64
N PHE A 120 5.83 3.46 -1.40
CA PHE A 120 6.51 4.66 -0.93
C PHE A 120 5.50 5.80 -0.81
N LEU A 121 5.42 6.40 0.37
CA LEU A 121 4.61 7.58 0.63
C LEU A 121 5.37 8.84 0.20
N THR A 122 4.90 9.50 -0.84
CA THR A 122 5.62 10.63 -1.45
C THR A 122 5.24 12.00 -0.90
N ASP A 123 4.20 12.06 -0.06
CA ASP A 123 3.64 13.31 0.47
C ASP A 123 3.36 14.33 -0.64
N TYR A 124 2.61 13.90 -1.65
CA TYR A 124 2.26 14.69 -2.83
C TYR A 124 3.46 15.37 -3.51
N GLY A 125 4.58 14.64 -3.61
CA GLY A 125 5.79 15.14 -4.24
C GLY A 125 6.78 15.82 -3.32
N THR A 126 6.49 15.94 -2.02
CA THR A 126 7.41 16.57 -1.04
C THR A 126 8.63 15.69 -0.80
N VAL A 127 8.44 14.37 -0.75
CA VAL A 127 9.55 13.41 -0.77
C VAL A 127 10.01 13.28 -2.21
N THR A 128 11.28 13.60 -2.47
CA THR A 128 11.88 13.62 -3.82
C THR A 128 12.72 12.39 -4.11
N ASP A 129 13.21 11.70 -3.09
CA ASP A 129 13.98 10.47 -3.19
C ASP A 129 13.21 9.31 -2.52
N LEU A 130 12.93 8.26 -3.28
CA LEU A 130 12.21 7.09 -2.78
C LEU A 130 13.06 6.23 -1.82
N GLU A 131 14.39 6.38 -1.79
CA GLU A 131 15.22 5.76 -0.74
C GLU A 131 14.90 6.27 0.66
N GLU A 132 14.35 7.48 0.77
CA GLU A 132 14.03 8.14 2.04
C GLU A 132 12.52 8.19 2.33
N ALA A 133 11.70 7.63 1.44
CA ALA A 133 10.24 7.70 1.54
C ALA A 133 9.69 6.71 2.58
N PRO A 134 8.78 7.14 3.49
CA PRO A 134 8.09 6.22 4.38
C PRO A 134 7.38 5.12 3.62
N ILE A 135 7.35 3.92 4.20
CA ILE A 135 6.69 2.76 3.62
C ILE A 135 5.32 2.60 4.26
N VAL A 136 4.31 2.47 3.42
CA VAL A 136 2.94 2.17 3.81
C VAL A 136 2.57 0.75 3.42
N CYS A 137 1.80 0.09 4.28
CA CYS A 137 1.03 -1.11 3.98
C CYS A 137 -0.40 -0.69 3.67
N ILE A 138 -0.93 -1.18 2.55
CA ILE A 138 -2.30 -0.97 2.11
C ILE A 138 -3.01 -2.32 2.16
N SER A 139 -4.06 -2.43 2.97
CA SER A 139 -4.94 -3.60 3.07
C SER A 139 -6.36 -3.20 2.67
N PRO A 140 -6.77 -3.43 1.41
CA PRO A 140 -8.11 -3.07 0.94
C PRO A 140 -9.26 -3.73 1.71
N MET A 141 -8.99 -4.86 2.36
CA MET A 141 -9.96 -5.61 3.16
C MET A 141 -10.10 -5.10 4.60
N ASP A 142 -9.20 -4.22 5.08
CA ASP A 142 -9.41 -3.44 6.29
C ASP A 142 -10.22 -2.18 5.93
N PHE A 143 -11.54 -2.31 5.92
CA PHE A 143 -12.42 -1.24 5.44
C PHE A 143 -12.42 0.02 6.31
N ASP A 144 -11.96 -0.08 7.55
CA ASP A 144 -11.93 1.03 8.50
C ASP A 144 -10.60 1.80 8.42
N ARG A 145 -9.47 1.08 8.34
CA ARG A 145 -8.13 1.68 8.26
C ARG A 145 -7.26 0.93 7.24
N PRO A 146 -7.57 1.07 5.94
CA PRO A 146 -6.91 0.28 4.90
C PRO A 146 -5.46 0.69 4.65
N VAL A 147 -4.94 1.75 5.28
CA VAL A 147 -3.59 2.24 5.05
C VAL A 147 -2.87 2.47 6.38
N ARG A 148 -1.60 2.04 6.46
CA ARG A 148 -0.79 2.19 7.67
C ARG A 148 0.68 2.39 7.34
N ILE A 149 1.34 3.33 8.02
CA ILE A 149 2.80 3.44 7.94
C ILE A 149 3.43 2.29 8.72
N VAL A 150 4.40 1.63 8.10
CA VAL A 150 5.09 0.46 8.66
C VAL A 150 6.59 0.67 8.81
N ALA A 151 7.20 1.54 8.01
CA ALA A 151 8.64 1.85 8.12
C ALA A 151 8.98 3.26 7.64
N LYS A 152 10.15 3.76 8.04
CA LYS A 152 10.66 5.07 7.61
C LYS A 152 11.19 5.08 6.18
N ASN A 153 11.65 3.94 5.69
CA ASN A 153 12.17 3.75 4.34
C ASN A 153 12.22 2.26 3.99
N LEU A 154 12.61 1.95 2.74
CA LEU A 154 12.66 0.58 2.23
C LEU A 154 13.67 -0.31 2.96
N LYS A 155 14.81 0.23 3.42
CA LYS A 155 15.82 -0.56 4.15
C LYS A 155 15.31 -0.97 5.53
N ASP A 156 14.67 -0.06 6.25
CA ASP A 156 14.03 -0.34 7.53
C ASP A 156 12.88 -1.34 7.34
N PHE A 157 12.09 -1.19 6.28
CA PHE A 157 11.04 -2.15 5.91
C PHE A 157 11.60 -3.55 5.66
N LEU A 158 12.66 -3.69 4.87
CA LEU A 158 13.30 -4.99 4.62
C LEU A 158 13.85 -5.60 5.90
N ARG A 159 14.47 -4.78 6.78
CA ARG A 159 14.91 -5.25 8.09
C ARG A 159 13.73 -5.76 8.92
N LEU A 160 12.59 -5.07 8.92
CA LEU A 160 11.38 -5.50 9.60
C LEU A 160 10.83 -6.80 9.00
N SER A 161 10.68 -6.89 7.68
CA SER A 161 10.13 -8.09 7.03
C SER A 161 10.97 -9.33 7.26
N LEU A 162 12.30 -9.20 7.31
CA LEU A 162 13.20 -10.30 7.68
C LEU A 162 13.16 -10.65 9.17
N THR A 163 12.72 -9.73 10.03
CA THR A 163 12.59 -9.95 11.47
C THR A 163 11.24 -10.59 11.81
N ASP A 164 10.15 -9.97 11.33
CA ASP A 164 8.78 -10.45 11.46
C ASP A 164 7.90 -9.78 10.38
N ALA A 165 7.66 -10.49 9.28
CA ALA A 165 6.78 -10.03 8.21
C ALA A 165 5.30 -9.92 8.64
N ASN A 166 4.86 -10.71 9.62
CA ASN A 166 3.48 -10.67 10.08
C ASN A 166 3.16 -9.36 10.82
N LEU A 167 4.14 -8.76 11.50
CA LEU A 167 4.01 -7.43 12.11
C LEU A 167 3.79 -6.31 11.07
N VAL A 168 4.40 -6.46 9.90
CA VAL A 168 4.27 -5.51 8.79
C VAL A 168 2.92 -5.68 8.10
N LEU A 169 2.47 -6.92 7.95
CA LEU A 169 1.20 -7.27 7.32
C LEU A 169 -0.01 -6.93 8.19
N ASN A 170 0.05 -7.24 9.49
CA ASN A 170 -1.12 -7.18 10.37
C ASN A 170 -1.09 -5.94 11.28
N PRO A 171 -2.24 -5.32 11.57
CA PRO A 171 -2.34 -4.27 12.56
C PRO A 171 -2.41 -4.85 13.98
N PHE A 172 -1.70 -4.22 14.91
CA PHE A 172 -1.73 -4.54 16.33
C PHE A 172 -1.89 -3.26 17.15
N GLY A 173 -2.84 -3.26 18.08
CA GLY A 173 -3.08 -2.11 18.96
C GLY A 173 -2.11 -2.07 20.14
N THR A 174 -1.68 -3.24 20.64
CA THR A 174 -0.76 -3.35 21.77
C THR A 174 0.32 -4.41 21.55
N GLU A 175 1.43 -4.31 22.28
CA GLU A 175 2.50 -5.31 22.23
C GLU A 175 2.02 -6.67 22.75
N ALA A 176 1.11 -6.68 23.74
CA ALA A 176 0.52 -7.92 24.25
C ALA A 176 -0.32 -8.64 23.19
N GLU A 177 -1.12 -7.91 22.39
CA GLU A 177 -1.86 -8.48 21.26
C GLU A 177 -0.94 -9.08 20.21
N TYR A 178 0.15 -8.37 19.90
CA TYR A 178 1.19 -8.83 18.97
C TYR A 178 1.86 -10.11 19.47
N LEU A 179 2.36 -10.14 20.71
CA LEU A 179 3.02 -11.31 21.28
C LEU A 179 2.07 -12.51 21.36
N ALA A 180 0.81 -12.29 21.74
CA ALA A 180 -0.20 -13.35 21.76
C ALA A 180 -0.51 -13.89 20.36
N ALA A 181 -0.45 -13.05 19.31
CA ALA A 181 -0.59 -13.52 17.94
C ALA A 181 0.62 -14.34 17.48
N GLN A 182 1.84 -13.91 17.82
CA GLN A 182 3.06 -14.67 17.52
C GLN A 182 3.03 -16.06 18.16
N GLU A 183 2.59 -16.17 19.42
CA GLU A 183 2.45 -17.46 20.11
C GLU A 183 1.45 -18.37 19.38
N ARG A 184 0.26 -17.84 19.05
CA ARG A 184 -0.75 -18.62 18.29
C ARG A 184 -0.23 -19.08 16.93
N TRP A 185 0.42 -18.21 16.17
CA TRP A 185 0.97 -18.58 14.86
C TRP A 185 2.08 -19.62 14.96
N ALA A 186 2.92 -19.54 16.00
CA ALA A 186 3.93 -20.56 16.26
C ALA A 186 3.31 -21.93 16.62
N GLU A 187 2.18 -21.95 17.33
CA GLU A 187 1.41 -23.17 17.58
C GLU A 187 0.76 -23.72 16.30
N GLU A 188 0.16 -22.84 15.49
CA GLU A 188 -0.45 -23.20 14.20
C GLU A 188 0.60 -23.78 13.23
N GLU A 189 1.79 -23.17 13.15
CA GLU A 189 2.90 -23.68 12.33
C GLU A 189 3.37 -25.06 12.81
N LYS A 190 3.51 -25.27 14.12
CA LYS A 190 3.84 -26.58 14.70
C LYS A 190 2.76 -27.64 14.48
N ALA A 191 1.50 -27.24 14.36
CA ALA A 191 0.39 -28.15 14.09
C ALA A 191 0.15 -28.36 12.58
N SER A 192 0.73 -27.52 11.72
CA SER A 192 0.52 -27.55 10.28
C SER A 192 1.07 -28.83 9.65
N PRO A 193 0.32 -29.50 8.76
CA PRO A 193 0.85 -30.60 7.95
C PRO A 193 1.78 -30.11 6.82
N TYR A 194 1.87 -28.80 6.61
CA TYR A 194 2.67 -28.14 5.57
C TYR A 194 3.88 -27.41 6.15
N GLN A 195 4.53 -27.99 7.16
CA GLN A 195 5.76 -27.41 7.71
C GLN A 195 6.85 -27.36 6.65
N ARG A 196 7.62 -26.26 6.66
CA ARG A 196 8.82 -26.16 5.84
C ARG A 196 9.80 -27.26 6.19
N THR A 197 10.26 -27.95 5.15
CA THR A 197 11.39 -28.86 5.18
C THR A 197 12.68 -28.11 5.58
N GLU A 198 13.69 -28.85 6.04
CA GLU A 198 14.99 -28.23 6.36
C GLU A 198 15.66 -27.67 5.10
N GLU A 199 15.44 -28.29 3.94
CA GLU A 199 15.88 -27.82 2.63
C GLU A 199 15.27 -26.45 2.28
N GLU A 200 13.95 -26.27 2.48
CA GLU A 200 13.27 -24.98 2.24
C GLU A 200 13.76 -23.90 3.21
N LYS A 201 13.97 -24.25 4.48
CA LYS A 201 14.55 -23.31 5.47
C LYS A 201 15.95 -22.88 5.05
N GLN A 202 16.78 -23.82 4.60
CA GLN A 202 18.15 -23.54 4.16
C GLN A 202 18.16 -22.69 2.87
N ALA A 203 17.33 -23.01 1.89
CA ALA A 203 17.19 -22.23 0.66
C ALA A 203 16.75 -20.78 0.96
N ARG A 204 15.84 -20.59 1.92
CA ARG A 204 15.44 -19.27 2.38
C ARG A 204 16.61 -18.50 3.02
N LEU A 205 17.40 -19.15 3.87
CA LEU A 205 18.58 -18.51 4.51
C LEU A 205 19.64 -18.10 3.48
N GLU A 206 19.84 -18.88 2.42
CA GLU A 206 20.74 -18.52 1.32
C GLU A 206 20.30 -17.23 0.61
N VAL A 207 19.00 -17.11 0.31
CA VAL A 207 18.45 -15.88 -0.30
C VAL A 207 18.62 -14.67 0.63
N ILE A 208 18.37 -14.83 1.94
CA ILE A 208 18.59 -13.78 2.92
C ILE A 208 20.06 -13.34 2.95
N HIS A 209 20.98 -14.31 2.91
CA HIS A 209 22.42 -14.03 2.90
C HIS A 209 22.84 -13.26 1.63
N GLU A 210 22.35 -13.64 0.46
CA GLU A 210 22.61 -12.91 -0.79
C GLU A 210 22.02 -11.50 -0.78
N LEU A 211 20.82 -11.32 -0.21
CA LEU A 211 20.22 -10.00 -0.03
C LEU A 211 21.09 -9.11 0.86
N GLN A 212 21.59 -9.64 1.99
CA GLN A 212 22.42 -8.89 2.93
C GLN A 212 23.82 -8.53 2.39
N LYS A 213 24.32 -9.26 1.38
CA LYS A 213 25.54 -8.86 0.66
C LYS A 213 25.34 -7.63 -0.22
N ARG A 214 24.14 -7.45 -0.76
CA ARG A 214 23.80 -6.37 -1.69
C ARG A 214 23.30 -5.12 -0.99
N ILE A 215 22.52 -5.32 0.07
CA ILE A 215 21.80 -4.26 0.76
C ILE A 215 22.28 -4.20 2.21
N SER A 216 22.89 -3.08 2.57
CA SER A 216 23.24 -2.80 3.96
C SER A 216 21.98 -2.48 4.77
N LEU A 217 21.47 -3.49 5.47
CA LEU A 217 20.27 -3.34 6.31
C LEU A 217 20.61 -2.73 7.68
N PRO A 218 19.93 -1.67 8.12
CA PRO A 218 20.22 -0.99 9.37
C PRO A 218 19.86 -1.84 10.59
N GLU A 219 20.40 -1.48 11.74
CA GLU A 219 19.91 -1.94 13.04
C GLU A 219 18.77 -1.01 13.49
N LEU A 220 17.63 -1.58 13.90
CA LEU A 220 16.46 -0.77 14.29
C LEU A 220 16.61 -0.12 15.67
N GLY A 221 17.49 -0.65 16.53
CA GLY A 221 17.73 -0.17 17.90
C GLY A 221 16.54 -0.29 18.85
N LEU A 222 15.46 -0.97 18.44
CA LEU A 222 14.20 -1.16 19.16
C LEU A 222 13.63 -2.57 18.86
N SER A 223 12.68 -3.03 19.67
CA SER A 223 11.84 -4.17 19.25
C SER A 223 11.08 -3.80 17.96
N ALA A 224 10.81 -4.78 17.10
CA ALA A 224 10.12 -4.54 15.84
C ALA A 224 8.77 -3.84 16.06
N PHE A 225 8.00 -4.28 17.07
CA PHE A 225 6.74 -3.63 17.45
C PHE A 225 6.95 -2.17 17.87
N SER A 226 7.90 -1.91 18.78
CA SER A 226 8.21 -0.54 19.24
C SER A 226 8.67 0.37 18.11
N TYR A 227 9.43 -0.15 17.15
CA TYR A 227 9.85 0.60 15.97
C TYR A 227 8.65 1.05 15.12
N VAL A 228 7.70 0.15 14.85
CA VAL A 228 6.50 0.46 14.05
C VAL A 228 5.64 1.51 14.76
N GLN A 229 5.42 1.37 16.08
CA GLN A 229 4.68 2.36 16.87
C GLN A 229 5.37 3.72 16.84
N LYS A 230 6.69 3.77 17.10
CA LYS A 230 7.47 5.01 17.06
C LYS A 230 7.41 5.68 15.69
N THR A 231 7.47 4.91 14.61
CA THR A 231 7.38 5.45 13.24
C THR A 231 6.02 6.12 13.00
N SER A 232 4.93 5.49 13.45
CA SER A 232 3.58 6.06 13.39
C SER A 232 3.45 7.34 14.23
N GLU A 233 3.99 7.34 15.45
CA GLU A 233 4.01 8.53 16.31
C GLU A 233 4.81 9.69 15.72
N GLU A 234 6.00 9.40 15.17
CA GLU A 234 6.84 10.40 14.52
C GLU A 234 6.14 11.00 13.31
N ARG A 235 5.44 10.19 12.50
CA ARG A 235 4.56 10.70 11.46
C ARG A 235 3.53 11.66 12.04
N GLY A 236 2.81 11.23 13.09
CA GLY A 236 1.75 12.02 13.70
C GLY A 236 2.20 13.41 14.17
N ARG A 237 3.48 13.58 14.53
CA ARG A 237 4.07 14.87 14.90
C ARG A 237 4.40 15.78 13.71
N GLN A 238 4.56 15.21 12.52
CA GLN A 238 4.83 15.94 11.28
C GLN A 238 3.54 16.37 10.55
N VAL A 239 2.42 15.70 10.85
CA VAL A 239 1.13 15.96 10.22
C VAL A 239 0.60 17.34 10.61
N THR A 240 0.34 18.18 9.61
CA THR A 240 -0.33 19.48 9.74
C THR A 240 -1.85 19.32 9.75
N ILE A 241 -2.40 18.48 8.86
CA ILE A 241 -3.84 18.19 8.78
C ILE A 241 -4.04 16.68 8.81
N ARG A 242 -4.85 16.19 9.76
CA ARG A 242 -5.21 14.78 9.85
C ARG A 242 -6.21 14.41 8.76
N THR A 243 -6.11 13.19 8.25
CA THR A 243 -6.99 12.62 7.22
C THR A 243 -7.58 11.31 7.70
N LEU A 244 -8.67 10.88 7.07
CA LEU A 244 -9.44 9.69 7.42
C LEU A 244 -8.64 8.39 7.23
N ASP A 245 -7.68 8.37 6.29
CA ASP A 245 -6.75 7.25 6.06
C ASP A 245 -5.66 7.12 7.14
N GLY A 246 -5.56 8.08 8.07
CA GLY A 246 -4.58 8.10 9.14
C GLY A 246 -3.17 8.55 8.75
N LEU A 247 -2.89 8.84 7.47
CA LEU A 247 -1.57 9.27 7.00
C LEU A 247 -1.30 10.75 7.24
N GLY A 248 -2.34 11.58 7.10
CA GLY A 248 -2.28 13.03 7.22
C GLY A 248 -1.49 13.71 6.10
N VAL A 249 -1.58 15.04 6.08
CA VAL A 249 -0.81 15.93 5.18
C VAL A 249 0.27 16.64 5.98
N THR A 250 1.50 16.60 5.50
CA THR A 250 2.68 17.26 6.10
C THR A 250 2.94 18.65 5.53
N THR A 251 2.29 19.01 4.41
CA THR A 251 2.38 20.36 3.84
C THR A 251 1.92 21.41 4.86
N PRO A 252 2.74 22.43 5.14
CA PRO A 252 2.39 23.46 6.11
C PRO A 252 1.23 24.31 5.61
N LEU A 253 0.45 24.86 6.53
CA LEU A 253 -0.52 25.90 6.21
C LEU A 253 0.21 27.20 5.83
N GLU A 254 -0.29 27.83 4.77
CA GLU A 254 0.13 29.16 4.35
C GLU A 254 -0.07 30.18 5.49
N GLN A 255 0.79 31.19 5.58
CA GLN A 255 0.77 32.16 6.67
C GLN A 255 -0.60 32.86 6.79
N GLY A 256 -1.19 32.83 7.98
CA GLY A 256 -2.48 33.45 8.28
C GLY A 256 -3.70 32.71 7.73
N ARG A 257 -3.49 31.54 7.11
CA ARG A 257 -4.56 30.70 6.58
C ARG A 257 -4.88 29.59 7.57
N LEU A 258 -6.16 29.28 7.72
CA LEU A 258 -6.64 28.22 8.61
C LEU A 258 -7.15 27.04 7.79
N HIS A 259 -7.04 25.85 8.37
CA HIS A 259 -7.71 24.68 7.83
C HIS A 259 -9.18 24.71 8.23
N GLU A 260 -10.06 24.61 7.23
CA GLU A 260 -11.47 24.31 7.41
C GLU A 260 -11.73 22.93 6.79
N GLU A 261 -12.30 22.02 7.57
CA GLU A 261 -12.59 20.66 7.12
C GLU A 261 -13.78 20.66 6.15
N PHE A 262 -13.60 20.09 4.97
CA PHE A 262 -14.72 19.71 4.11
C PHE A 262 -15.14 18.29 4.48
N LYS A 263 -16.29 18.16 5.15
CA LYS A 263 -16.75 16.85 5.65
C LYS A 263 -17.07 15.90 4.50
N VAL A 264 -16.51 14.71 4.58
CA VAL A 264 -16.73 13.61 3.64
C VAL A 264 -17.21 12.39 4.42
N SER A 265 -18.20 11.67 3.89
CA SER A 265 -18.76 10.46 4.52
C SER A 265 -19.11 9.43 3.46
N LYS A 266 -18.85 8.14 3.71
CA LYS A 266 -19.18 7.05 2.78
C LYS A 266 -20.67 7.03 2.40
N ASP A 267 -21.56 7.46 3.29
CA ASP A 267 -23.01 7.30 3.14
C ASP A 267 -23.75 8.54 2.63
N GLU A 268 -23.10 9.70 2.56
CA GLU A 268 -23.75 10.96 2.18
C GLU A 268 -23.29 11.45 0.80
N PRO A 269 -24.20 11.87 -0.10
CA PRO A 269 -23.79 12.41 -1.39
C PRO A 269 -22.99 13.71 -1.23
N ILE A 270 -22.01 13.92 -2.10
CA ILE A 270 -21.20 15.14 -2.08
C ILE A 270 -21.93 16.26 -2.82
N ASP A 271 -22.11 17.40 -2.14
CA ASP A 271 -22.57 18.62 -2.78
C ASP A 271 -21.45 19.22 -3.64
N LEU A 272 -21.52 18.96 -4.95
CA LEU A 272 -20.51 19.41 -5.92
C LEU A 272 -20.39 20.93 -5.98
N SER A 273 -21.45 21.69 -5.67
CA SER A 273 -21.37 23.15 -5.67
C SER A 273 -20.55 23.65 -4.47
N LYS A 274 -20.78 23.07 -3.29
CA LYS A 274 -19.95 23.36 -2.10
C LYS A 274 -18.52 22.88 -2.28
N LEU A 275 -18.31 21.71 -2.89
CA LEU A 275 -16.98 21.20 -3.18
C LEU A 275 -16.21 22.15 -4.09
N LYS A 276 -16.80 22.62 -5.20
CA LYS A 276 -16.18 23.61 -6.09
C LYS A 276 -15.81 24.90 -5.35
N ALA A 277 -16.72 25.41 -4.53
CA ALA A 277 -16.45 26.61 -3.73
C ALA A 277 -15.30 26.40 -2.75
N TYR A 278 -15.25 25.23 -2.10
CA TYR A 278 -14.16 24.85 -1.22
C TYR A 278 -12.82 24.77 -1.98
N LEU A 279 -12.76 24.04 -3.09
CA LEU A 279 -11.56 23.91 -3.90
C LEU A 279 -11.06 25.27 -4.43
N ALA A 280 -11.95 26.19 -4.78
CA ALA A 280 -11.53 27.52 -5.23
C ALA A 280 -10.87 28.37 -4.12
N GLY A 281 -11.28 28.18 -2.85
CA GLY A 281 -10.88 29.05 -1.75
C GLY A 281 -9.94 28.43 -0.72
N ALA A 282 -9.83 27.11 -0.64
CA ALA A 282 -9.09 26.42 0.41
C ALA A 282 -7.56 26.52 0.24
N PRO A 283 -6.78 26.59 1.33
CA PRO A 283 -5.31 26.50 1.27
C PRO A 283 -4.83 25.18 0.67
N ARG A 284 -3.63 25.16 0.09
CA ARG A 284 -3.07 23.95 -0.54
C ARG A 284 -3.16 22.72 0.35
N ALA A 285 -2.69 22.81 1.60
CA ALA A 285 -2.68 21.69 2.54
C ALA A 285 -4.10 21.11 2.78
N SER A 286 -5.11 21.97 2.86
CA SER A 286 -6.51 21.57 3.03
C SER A 286 -7.06 20.82 1.81
N LYS A 287 -6.69 21.24 0.59
CA LYS A 287 -7.08 20.52 -0.63
C LYS A 287 -6.42 19.14 -0.71
N LEU A 288 -5.15 19.04 -0.33
CA LEU A 288 -4.45 17.75 -0.26
C LEU A 288 -5.13 16.78 0.73
N ALA A 289 -5.56 17.29 1.88
CA ALA A 289 -6.26 16.49 2.89
C ALA A 289 -7.59 15.97 2.33
N LEU A 290 -8.36 16.85 1.69
CA LEU A 290 -9.61 16.49 1.04
C LEU A 290 -9.42 15.45 -0.08
N LEU A 291 -8.33 15.55 -0.87
CA LEU A 291 -8.03 14.55 -1.91
C LEU A 291 -7.84 13.15 -1.31
N ARG A 292 -7.11 13.01 -0.18
CA ARG A 292 -6.97 11.74 0.55
C ARG A 292 -8.32 11.22 1.04
N ASP A 293 -9.09 12.09 1.68
CA ASP A 293 -10.37 11.73 2.29
C ASP A 293 -11.39 11.29 1.24
N LEU A 294 -11.40 11.92 0.06
CA LEU A 294 -12.23 11.51 -1.05
C LEU A 294 -11.81 10.16 -1.63
N GLN A 295 -10.50 9.88 -1.75
CA GLN A 295 -10.00 8.59 -2.22
C GLN A 295 -10.39 7.43 -1.30
N ILE A 296 -10.42 7.66 0.02
CA ILE A 296 -10.76 6.60 0.98
C ILE A 296 -12.27 6.41 1.19
N THR A 297 -13.07 7.43 0.88
CA THR A 297 -14.54 7.41 1.05
C THR A 297 -15.32 7.12 -0.23
N ARG A 298 -14.69 7.25 -1.40
CA ARG A 298 -15.32 7.09 -2.71
C ARG A 298 -14.54 6.16 -3.62
N VAL A 299 -15.26 5.41 -4.44
CA VAL A 299 -14.66 4.70 -5.58
C VAL A 299 -14.68 5.66 -6.75
N LEU A 300 -13.64 6.49 -6.87
CA LEU A 300 -13.59 7.63 -7.79
C LEU A 300 -13.98 7.31 -9.26
N PRO A 301 -13.58 6.20 -9.88
CA PRO A 301 -14.01 5.89 -11.26
C PRO A 301 -15.51 5.77 -11.45
N ASN A 302 -16.24 5.43 -10.38
CA ASN A 302 -17.71 5.34 -10.43
C ASN A 302 -18.37 6.73 -10.32
N GLU A 303 -17.61 7.76 -9.96
CA GLU A 303 -18.09 9.11 -9.68
C GLU A 303 -17.88 10.03 -10.89
N LYS A 304 -18.78 9.92 -11.87
CA LYS A 304 -18.67 10.56 -13.20
C LYS A 304 -18.42 12.08 -13.19
N GLU A 305 -18.93 12.79 -12.18
CA GLU A 305 -18.74 14.24 -12.04
C GLU A 305 -17.62 14.61 -11.07
N LEU A 306 -17.40 13.79 -10.03
CA LEU A 306 -16.39 14.05 -9.01
C LEU A 306 -14.98 13.77 -9.54
N GLN A 307 -14.76 12.63 -10.21
CA GLN A 307 -13.44 12.24 -10.65
C GLN A 307 -12.80 13.26 -11.61
N PRO A 308 -13.47 13.75 -12.67
CA PRO A 308 -12.90 14.78 -13.53
C PRO A 308 -12.56 16.06 -12.77
N LEU A 309 -13.42 16.48 -11.84
CA LEU A 309 -13.21 17.66 -11.02
C LEU A 309 -11.98 17.52 -10.09
N LEU A 310 -11.78 16.35 -9.49
CA LEU A 310 -10.60 16.11 -8.66
C LEU A 310 -9.33 16.01 -9.50
N LEU A 311 -9.38 15.37 -10.66
CA LEU A 311 -8.24 15.30 -11.58
C LEU A 311 -7.83 16.70 -12.05
N GLU A 312 -8.79 17.58 -12.39
CA GLU A 312 -8.52 18.97 -12.74
C GLU A 312 -7.84 19.73 -11.58
N GLU A 313 -8.37 19.61 -10.37
CA GLU A 313 -7.77 20.25 -9.19
C GLU A 313 -6.36 19.72 -8.92
N MET A 314 -6.12 18.41 -9.05
CA MET A 314 -4.79 17.83 -8.92
C MET A 314 -3.82 18.41 -9.94
N GLN A 315 -4.25 18.62 -11.20
CA GLN A 315 -3.43 19.29 -12.21
C GLN A 315 -3.11 20.75 -11.83
N LEU A 316 -4.08 21.50 -11.33
CA LEU A 316 -3.89 22.88 -10.83
C LEU A 316 -2.90 22.94 -9.66
N LEU A 317 -2.88 21.90 -8.82
CA LEU A 317 -1.93 21.75 -7.73
C LEU A 317 -0.55 21.24 -8.17
N GLY A 318 -0.36 20.94 -9.45
CA GLY A 318 0.89 20.41 -10.01
C GLY A 318 1.13 18.92 -9.74
N LEU A 319 0.09 18.17 -9.35
CA LEU A 319 0.14 16.75 -8.96
C LEU A 319 -0.09 15.83 -10.17
N LYS A 320 0.72 16.03 -11.22
CA LYS A 320 0.50 15.37 -12.51
C LYS A 320 0.61 13.85 -12.43
N ASP A 321 1.61 13.37 -11.71
CA ASP A 321 1.88 11.93 -11.57
C ASP A 321 0.82 11.27 -10.68
N GLU A 322 0.44 11.92 -9.58
CA GLU A 322 -0.61 11.43 -8.70
C GLU A 322 -1.97 11.37 -9.42
N ALA A 323 -2.27 12.38 -10.24
CA ALA A 323 -3.47 12.39 -11.07
C ALA A 323 -3.45 11.26 -12.10
N ALA A 324 -2.29 11.02 -12.74
CA ALA A 324 -2.12 9.91 -13.68
C ALA A 324 -2.32 8.56 -13.00
N ARG A 325 -1.76 8.34 -11.80
CA ARG A 325 -1.98 7.12 -11.01
C ARG A 325 -3.45 6.91 -10.70
N ILE A 326 -4.17 7.96 -10.31
CA ILE A 326 -5.62 7.88 -9.99
C ILE A 326 -6.47 7.65 -11.23
N GLN A 327 -6.13 8.28 -12.34
CA GLN A 327 -6.82 8.09 -13.61
C GLN A 327 -6.61 6.68 -14.18
N ALA A 328 -5.41 6.12 -13.97
CA ALA A 328 -5.03 4.79 -14.41
C ALA A 328 -5.36 3.69 -13.41
N SER A 329 -5.89 4.05 -12.23
CA SER A 329 -6.42 3.06 -11.31
C SER A 329 -7.71 2.48 -11.88
N TYR A 330 -7.89 1.19 -11.61
CA TYR A 330 -9.00 0.29 -12.01
C TYR A 330 -9.04 -0.04 -13.49
#